data_AF-A0A2D5TFA0-F1
#
_entry.id   AF-A0A2D5TFA0-F1
#
_cell.length_a   1.000
_cell.length_b   1.000
_cell.length_c   1.000
_cell.angle_alpha   90.00
_cell.angle_beta   90.00
_cell.angle_gamma   90.00
#
_symmetry.space_group_name_H-M   'P 1'
#
loop_
_entity.id
_entity.type
_entity.pdbx_description
1 polymer ?
#
loop_
_entity_poly.entity_id
_entity_poly.type
_entity_poly.pdbx_seq_one_letter_code
_entity_poly.pdbx_strand_id
1 'polypeptide(L)'
;MIRFVVFFLVLSLPNLTLAEINYFQLKTLLKICETAQQSSDHGTIKNIASQLKDAERPSDELLAKKYDDCLLVAFGKSNNTTKVTDLLNQINESALKLESDCHSLLTLAPTVAITNLICKEILLR
;
A
#
# COMPACT_ATOMS: atom_id res chain seq x y z
N MET A 1 14.44 3.92 49.31
CA MET A 1 13.63 2.79 48.77
C MET A 1 12.93 3.13 47.44
N ILE A 2 12.52 4.38 47.18
CA ILE A 2 11.88 4.78 45.89
C ILE A 2 12.85 4.78 44.68
N ARG A 3 14.14 5.03 44.90
CA ARG A 3 15.16 5.12 43.83
C ARG A 3 15.47 3.79 43.11
N PHE A 4 15.29 2.65 43.79
CA PHE A 4 15.53 1.32 43.22
C PHE A 4 14.36 0.79 42.40
N VAL A 5 13.14 1.28 42.65
CA VAL A 5 11.93 0.86 41.93
C VAL A 5 11.94 1.40 40.50
N VAL A 6 12.45 2.62 40.30
CA VAL A 6 12.55 3.23 38.97
C VAL A 6 13.56 2.50 38.08
N PHE A 7 14.65 1.95 38.66
CA PHE A 7 15.69 1.26 37.88
C PHE A 7 15.23 -0.11 37.35
N PHE A 8 14.34 -0.80 38.08
CA PHE A 8 13.78 -2.09 37.64
C PHE A 8 12.72 -1.94 36.54
N LEU A 9 12.00 -0.82 36.48
CA LEU A 9 10.95 -0.58 35.48
C LEU A 9 11.48 -0.31 34.06
N VAL A 10 12.74 0.11 33.91
CA VAL A 10 13.34 0.40 32.59
C VAL A 10 13.82 -0.88 31.88
N LEU A 11 14.09 -1.95 32.62
CA LEU A 11 14.61 -3.22 32.08
C LEU A 11 13.51 -4.17 31.55
N SER A 12 12.24 -3.86 31.77
CA SER A 12 11.09 -4.67 31.34
C SER A 12 10.44 -4.22 30.03
N LEU A 13 11.04 -3.25 29.32
CA LEU A 13 10.60 -2.93 27.97
C LEU A 13 10.99 -4.09 27.05
N PRO A 14 10.02 -4.82 26.44
CA PRO A 14 10.37 -5.82 25.47
C PRO A 14 11.07 -5.09 24.32
N ASN A 15 12.33 -5.45 24.06
CA ASN A 15 12.93 -5.11 22.78
C ASN A 15 12.08 -5.80 21.72
N LEU A 16 11.16 -5.04 21.10
CA LEU A 16 10.53 -5.42 19.84
C LEU A 16 11.64 -5.41 18.79
N THR A 17 12.50 -6.44 18.81
CA THR A 17 13.38 -6.72 17.70
C THR A 17 12.48 -7.23 16.59
N LEU A 18 12.03 -6.31 15.73
CA LEU A 18 11.49 -6.69 14.43
C LEU A 18 12.66 -7.30 13.68
N ALA A 19 12.76 -8.64 13.68
CA ALA A 19 13.83 -9.32 12.98
C ALA A 19 13.66 -9.03 11.48
N GLU A 20 14.48 -8.13 10.95
CA GLU A 20 14.47 -7.79 9.54
C GLU A 20 14.79 -9.05 8.73
N ILE A 21 13.87 -9.41 7.82
CA ILE A 21 14.07 -10.53 6.90
C ILE A 21 15.17 -10.13 5.92
N ASN A 22 16.28 -10.87 5.93
CA ASN A 22 17.34 -10.62 4.96
C ASN A 22 16.95 -11.13 3.56
N TYR A 23 17.70 -10.70 2.54
CA TYR A 23 17.42 -11.03 1.14
C TYR A 23 17.38 -12.54 0.81
N PHE A 24 18.23 -13.36 1.45
CA PHE A 24 18.26 -14.80 1.21
C PHE A 24 17.05 -15.50 1.85
N GLN A 25 16.67 -15.07 3.06
CA GLN A 25 15.48 -15.55 3.74
C GLN A 25 14.23 -15.18 2.94
N LEU A 26 14.12 -13.93 2.49
CA LEU A 26 13.04 -13.47 1.62
C LEU A 26 12.91 -14.36 0.37
N LYS A 27 13.99 -14.57 -0.37
CA LYS A 27 13.98 -15.45 -1.56
C LYS A 27 13.48 -16.85 -1.26
N THR A 28 13.90 -17.39 -0.12
CA THR A 28 13.48 -18.72 0.33
C THR A 28 11.99 -18.76 0.62
N LEU A 29 11.48 -17.78 1.39
CA LEU A 29 10.06 -17.64 1.70
C LEU A 29 9.22 -17.50 0.43
N LEU A 30 9.65 -16.69 -0.53
CA LEU A 30 8.96 -16.53 -1.82
C LEU A 30 8.89 -17.84 -2.60
N LYS A 31 9.97 -18.62 -2.63
CA LYS A 31 9.99 -19.93 -3.29
C LYS A 31 9.08 -20.95 -2.60
N ILE A 32 9.01 -20.93 -1.28
CA ILE A 32 8.07 -21.76 -0.50
C ILE A 32 6.63 -21.36 -0.83
N CYS A 33 6.32 -20.06 -0.86
CA CYS A 33 4.98 -19.59 -1.18
C CYS A 33 4.56 -19.97 -2.60
N GLU A 34 5.43 -19.81 -3.58
CA GLU A 34 5.19 -20.24 -4.97
C GLU A 34 4.89 -21.74 -5.06
N THR A 35 5.66 -22.57 -4.34
CA THR A 35 5.42 -24.02 -4.29
C THR A 35 4.07 -24.34 -3.63
N ALA A 36 3.74 -23.65 -2.53
CA ALA A 36 2.47 -23.84 -1.82
C ALA A 36 1.26 -23.38 -2.65
N GLN A 37 1.40 -22.32 -3.46
CA GLN A 37 0.39 -21.87 -4.42
C GLN A 37 0.12 -22.95 -5.47
N GLN A 38 1.16 -23.58 -6.01
CA GLN A 38 1.03 -24.66 -7.00
C GLN A 38 0.33 -25.89 -6.43
N SER A 39 0.53 -26.19 -5.14
CA SER A 39 -0.12 -27.31 -4.45
C SER A 39 -1.45 -26.95 -3.75
N SER A 40 -1.89 -25.69 -3.83
CA SER A 40 -3.05 -25.17 -3.08
C SER A 40 -2.98 -25.39 -1.57
N ASP A 41 -1.77 -25.39 -0.99
CA ASP A 41 -1.57 -25.44 0.46
C ASP A 41 -1.83 -24.05 1.06
N HIS A 42 -3.12 -23.73 1.24
CA HIS A 42 -3.56 -22.43 1.77
C HIS A 42 -3.04 -22.14 3.18
N GLY A 43 -2.78 -23.16 4.00
CA GLY A 43 -2.22 -23.00 5.33
C GLY A 43 -0.80 -22.44 5.26
N THR A 44 0.03 -23.05 4.41
CA THR A 44 1.41 -22.59 4.17
C THR A 44 1.42 -21.22 3.51
N ILE A 45 0.58 -20.97 2.50
CA ILE A 45 0.48 -19.66 1.83
C ILE A 45 0.19 -18.56 2.86
N LYS A 46 -0.81 -18.74 3.72
CA LYS A 46 -1.20 -17.75 4.73
C LYS A 46 -0.10 -17.52 5.77
N ASN A 47 0.58 -18.58 6.20
CA ASN A 47 1.68 -18.49 7.15
C ASN A 47 2.86 -17.69 6.57
N ILE A 48 3.29 -18.01 5.35
CA ILE A 48 4.41 -17.33 4.69
C ILE A 48 4.05 -15.88 4.37
N ALA A 49 2.86 -15.62 3.83
CA ALA A 49 2.38 -14.27 3.56
C ALA A 49 2.35 -13.40 4.83
N SER A 50 2.02 -13.99 5.99
CA SER A 50 2.04 -13.26 7.27
C SER A 50 3.45 -12.88 7.73
N GLN A 51 4.48 -13.66 7.36
CA GLN A 51 5.88 -13.29 7.61
C GLN A 51 6.37 -12.23 6.62
N LEU A 52 5.91 -12.30 5.37
CA LEU A 52 6.31 -11.38 4.31
C LEU A 52 5.67 -10.00 4.43
N LYS A 53 4.44 -9.88 4.96
CA LYS A 53 3.68 -8.61 4.97
C LYS A 53 4.41 -7.45 5.67
N ASP A 54 5.29 -7.76 6.62
CA ASP A 54 6.04 -6.79 7.42
C ASP A 54 7.46 -6.56 6.87
N ALA A 55 7.86 -7.31 5.83
CA ALA A 55 9.11 -7.11 5.10
C ALA A 55 8.97 -6.03 4.02
N GLU A 56 10.06 -5.35 3.71
CA GLU A 56 10.10 -4.42 2.58
C GLU A 56 9.86 -5.17 1.26
N ARG A 57 9.01 -4.60 0.41
CA ARG A 57 8.72 -5.15 -0.91
C ARG A 57 9.99 -5.11 -1.77
N PRO A 58 10.39 -6.21 -2.42
CA PRO A 58 11.60 -6.23 -3.24
C PRO A 58 11.53 -5.26 -4.42
N SER A 59 12.67 -4.66 -4.77
CA SER A 59 12.80 -3.78 -5.96
C SER A 59 12.95 -4.55 -7.27
N ASP A 60 13.50 -5.77 -7.21
CA ASP A 60 13.56 -6.68 -8.35
C ASP A 60 12.14 -7.09 -8.78
N GLU A 61 11.78 -6.81 -10.03
CA GLU A 61 10.41 -6.95 -10.55
C GLU A 61 9.86 -8.36 -10.40
N LEU A 62 10.69 -9.38 -10.67
CA LEU A 62 10.28 -10.78 -10.58
C LEU A 62 10.01 -11.19 -9.13
N LEU A 63 10.90 -10.83 -8.21
CA LEU A 63 10.70 -11.09 -6.78
C LEU A 63 9.52 -10.30 -6.22
N ALA A 64 9.33 -9.07 -6.67
CA ALA A 64 8.23 -8.21 -6.28
C ALA A 64 6.88 -8.80 -6.70
N LYS A 65 6.78 -9.33 -7.93
CA LYS A 65 5.59 -10.04 -8.39
C LYS A 65 5.29 -11.27 -7.53
N LYS A 66 6.30 -12.10 -7.21
CA LYS A 66 6.11 -13.28 -6.35
C LYS A 66 5.65 -12.89 -4.94
N TYR A 67 6.18 -11.79 -4.41
CA TYR A 67 5.77 -11.23 -3.13
C TYR A 67 4.30 -10.81 -3.16
N ASP A 68 3.91 -10.03 -4.17
CA ASP A 68 2.53 -9.54 -4.33
C ASP A 68 1.54 -10.69 -4.54
N ASP A 69 1.89 -11.68 -5.37
CA ASP A 69 1.09 -12.87 -5.63
C ASP A 69 0.87 -13.67 -4.34
N CYS A 70 1.91 -13.85 -3.52
CA CYS A 70 1.81 -14.55 -2.25
C CYS A 70 0.82 -13.86 -1.29
N LEU A 71 0.94 -12.54 -1.14
CA LEU A 71 0.03 -11.74 -0.30
C LEU A 71 -1.40 -11.74 -0.85
N LEU A 72 -1.56 -11.65 -2.17
CA LEU A 72 -2.86 -11.62 -2.83
C LEU A 72 -3.62 -12.94 -2.62
N VAL A 73 -2.96 -14.08 -2.82
CA VAL A 73 -3.59 -15.40 -2.63
C VAL A 73 -3.92 -15.64 -1.16
N ALA A 74 -3.07 -15.19 -0.23
CA ALA A 74 -3.28 -15.37 1.21
C ALA A 74 -4.46 -14.55 1.76
N PHE A 75 -4.64 -13.31 1.29
CA PHE A 75 -5.53 -12.33 1.91
C PHE A 75 -6.64 -11.80 0.99
N GLY A 76 -6.65 -12.21 -0.28
CA GLY A 76 -7.64 -11.80 -1.30
C GLY A 76 -7.47 -10.36 -1.80
N LYS A 77 -7.11 -9.42 -0.93
CA LYS A 77 -6.66 -8.06 -1.25
C LYS A 77 -5.37 -7.78 -0.48
N SER A 78 -4.27 -7.55 -1.21
CA SER A 78 -3.02 -7.07 -0.61
C SER A 78 -3.31 -5.77 0.16
N ASN A 79 -3.13 -5.79 1.48
CA ASN A 79 -3.43 -4.66 2.35
C ASN A 79 -2.44 -3.49 2.22
N ASN A 80 -1.43 -3.55 1.34
CA ASN A 80 -0.42 -2.49 1.18
C ASN A 80 -0.08 -2.18 -0.28
N THR A 81 -1.08 -2.05 -1.15
CA THR A 81 -0.91 -1.29 -2.38
C THR A 81 -2.15 -0.42 -2.57
N THR A 82 -2.06 0.86 -2.18
CA THR A 82 -2.77 1.88 -2.94
C THR A 82 -2.14 1.79 -4.33
N LYS A 83 -2.70 0.96 -5.20
CA LYS A 83 -2.08 0.67 -6.50
C LYS A 83 -1.94 2.00 -7.20
N VAL A 84 -0.79 2.25 -7.83
CA VAL A 84 -0.62 3.38 -8.73
C VAL A 84 -1.81 3.45 -9.71
N THR A 85 -2.33 2.29 -10.14
CA THR A 85 -3.56 2.16 -10.93
C THR A 85 -4.82 2.67 -10.21
N ASP A 86 -5.00 2.37 -8.93
CA ASP A 86 -6.17 2.84 -8.16
C ASP A 86 -6.10 4.35 -7.93
N LEU A 87 -4.90 4.88 -7.66
CA LEU A 87 -4.67 6.32 -7.57
C LEU A 87 -4.87 7.01 -8.91
N LEU A 88 -4.39 6.42 -10.02
CA LEU A 88 -4.63 6.93 -11.37
C LEU A 88 -6.12 6.94 -11.71
N ASN A 89 -6.87 5.91 -11.33
CA ASN A 89 -8.31 5.88 -11.53
C ASN A 89 -9.00 6.99 -10.73
N GLN A 90 -8.63 7.18 -9.45
CA GLN A 90 -9.17 8.27 -8.64
C GLN A 90 -8.86 9.66 -9.22
N ILE A 91 -7.64 9.87 -9.72
CA ILE A 91 -7.25 11.12 -10.39
C ILE A 91 -8.12 11.34 -11.62
N ASN A 92 -8.31 10.30 -12.45
CA ASN A 92 -9.10 10.41 -13.68
C ASN A 92 -10.58 10.71 -13.39
N GLU A 93 -11.18 10.01 -12.41
CA GLU A 93 -12.55 10.28 -11.96
C GLU A 93 -12.70 11.70 -11.40
N SER A 94 -11.75 12.14 -10.59
CA SER A 94 -11.76 13.49 -10.01
C SER A 94 -11.59 14.57 -11.09
N ALA A 95 -10.77 14.33 -12.11
CA ALA A 95 -10.59 15.24 -13.23
C ALA A 95 -11.88 15.39 -14.05
N LEU A 96 -12.55 14.29 -14.39
CA LEU A 96 -13.84 14.31 -15.08
C LEU A 96 -14.92 15.04 -14.28
N LYS A 97 -14.96 14.80 -12.97
CA LYS A 97 -15.90 15.48 -12.08
C LYS A 97 -15.63 16.99 -12.04
N LEU A 98 -14.37 17.38 -11.90
CA LEU A 98 -13.95 18.77 -11.90
C LEU A 98 -14.30 19.49 -13.20
N GLU A 99 -14.09 18.85 -14.35
CA GLU A 99 -14.49 19.38 -15.66
C GLU A 99 -16.00 19.62 -15.74
N SER A 100 -16.80 18.63 -15.32
CA SER A 100 -18.26 18.76 -15.26
C SER A 100 -18.72 19.88 -14.33
N ASP A 101 -18.08 20.04 -13.18
CA ASP A 101 -18.40 21.09 -12.21
C ASP A 101 -18.03 22.48 -12.75
N CYS A 102 -16.91 22.61 -13.47
CA CYS A 102 -16.52 23.85 -14.12
C CYS A 102 -17.48 24.26 -15.24
N HIS A 103 -17.98 23.32 -16.05
CA HIS A 103 -19.02 23.61 -17.04
C HIS A 103 -20.36 24.01 -16.41
N SER A 104 -20.73 23.36 -15.30
CA SER A 104 -21.91 23.73 -14.53
C SER A 104 -21.77 25.15 -13.96
N LEU A 105 -20.60 25.47 -13.41
CA LEU A 105 -20.29 26.81 -12.92
C LEU A 105 -20.31 27.86 -14.04
N LEU A 106 -19.86 27.53 -15.25
CA LEU A 106 -19.94 28.42 -16.40
C LEU A 106 -21.39 28.77 -16.77
N THR A 107 -22.29 27.80 -16.64
CA THR A 107 -23.72 28.00 -16.93
C THR A 107 -24.40 28.84 -15.85
N LEU A 108 -24.04 28.64 -14.58
CA LEU A 108 -24.65 29.32 -13.44
C LEU A 108 -24.08 30.73 -13.19
N ALA A 109 -22.77 30.89 -13.33
CA ALA A 109 -22.03 32.10 -13.02
C ALA A 109 -20.82 32.29 -13.95
N PRO A 110 -21.03 32.77 -15.19
CA PRO A 110 -19.98 32.81 -16.22
C PRO A 110 -18.73 33.59 -15.78
N THR A 111 -18.91 34.76 -15.17
CA THR A 111 -17.79 35.60 -14.70
C THR A 111 -16.97 34.92 -13.61
N VAL A 112 -17.61 34.12 -12.75
CA VAL A 112 -16.93 33.37 -11.69
C VAL A 112 -16.17 32.18 -12.28
N ALA A 113 -16.75 31.49 -13.26
CA ALA A 113 -16.11 30.36 -13.93
C ALA A 113 -14.81 30.75 -14.66
N ILE A 114 -14.82 31.86 -15.40
CA ILE A 114 -13.65 32.31 -16.17
C ILE A 114 -12.56 33.01 -15.33
N THR A 115 -12.89 33.43 -14.10
CA THR A 115 -11.94 34.04 -13.16
C THR A 115 -11.35 33.04 -12.16
N ASN A 116 -12.02 31.91 -11.94
CA ASN A 116 -11.47 30.79 -11.19
C ASN A 116 -10.28 30.17 -11.93
N LEU A 117 -9.10 30.15 -11.33
CA LEU A 117 -7.86 29.69 -11.98
C LEU A 117 -7.97 28.28 -12.57
N ILE A 118 -8.59 27.36 -11.82
CA ILE A 118 -8.71 25.95 -12.21
C ILE A 118 -9.71 25.80 -13.37
N CYS A 119 -10.90 26.37 -13.22
CA CYS A 119 -11.91 26.28 -14.27
C CYS A 119 -11.52 27.07 -15.52
N LYS A 120 -10.80 28.19 -15.38
CA LYS A 120 -10.27 28.95 -16.51
C LYS A 120 -9.34 28.10 -17.37
N GLU A 121 -8.42 27.36 -16.74
CA GLU A 121 -7.51 26.48 -17.47
C GLU A 121 -8.22 25.31 -18.15
N ILE A 122 -9.28 24.78 -17.55
CA ILE A 122 -10.05 23.66 -18.12
C ILE A 122 -10.95 24.14 -19.28
N LEU A 123 -11.65 25.26 -19.10
CA LEU A 123 -12.66 25.76 -20.04
C LEU A 123 -12.06 26.48 -21.25
N LEU A 124 -10.87 27.07 -21.12
CA LEU A 124 -10.19 27.82 -22.17
C LEU A 124 -9.01 27.07 -22.80
N ARG A 125 -8.90 25.77 -22.51
CA ARG A 125 -7.87 24.91 -23.09
C ARG A 125 -8.13 24.63 -24.57
#